data_AF-A0A1Q4AXK4-F1
#
_entry.id   AF-A0A1Q4AXK4-F1
#
_cell.length_a   1.000
_cell.length_b   1.000
_cell.length_c   1.000
_cell.angle_alpha   90.00
_cell.angle_beta   90.00
_cell.angle_gamma   90.00
#
_symmetry.space_group_name_H-M   'P 1'
#
loop_
_entity.id
_entity.type
_entity.pdbx_description
1 polymer ?
#
loop_
_entity_poly.entity_id
_entity_poly.type
_entity_poly.pdbx_seq_one_letter_code
_entity_poly.pdbx_strand_id
1 'polypeptide(L)'
;MTTALAGEATVSTQAAPPWLVRPGRAELGERWELARGVYAALTGLEHPDVVPPRERRQLDVILTHADGSNGVVEFDEDQHFTSERLTTLGFYDDLDVGFDVEQWGSRAVALGHKPRGGGFARPKPPLFPGEGGRHRQRAFRDFLADALPGVHGWRPTVRFMNVELEKLSPDERVDRVRELWLAKTS
;
A
#
# COMPACT_ATOMS: atom_id res chain seq x y z
N MET A 1 10.53 -10.81 -10.70
CA MET A 1 10.48 -9.95 -9.50
C MET A 1 10.32 -10.80 -8.24
N THR A 2 9.28 -11.62 -8.11
CA THR A 2 9.12 -12.55 -6.97
C THR A 2 10.27 -13.54 -6.77
N THR A 3 10.93 -13.98 -7.85
CA THR A 3 12.12 -14.84 -7.81
C THR A 3 13.28 -14.21 -7.02
N ALA A 4 13.37 -12.87 -6.97
CA ALA A 4 14.36 -12.17 -6.14
C ALA A 4 14.16 -12.46 -4.65
N LEU A 5 12.90 -12.59 -4.23
CA LEU A 5 12.47 -12.74 -2.84
C LEU A 5 12.30 -14.21 -2.41
N ALA A 6 12.28 -15.15 -3.37
CA ALA A 6 12.11 -16.57 -3.10
C ALA A 6 13.30 -17.20 -2.33
N GLY A 7 14.46 -16.55 -2.32
CA GLY A 7 15.60 -16.92 -1.47
C GLY A 7 15.46 -16.47 -0.01
N GLU A 8 14.55 -15.52 0.27
CA GLU A 8 14.37 -14.89 1.58
C GLU A 8 13.20 -15.50 2.36
N ALA A 9 12.14 -15.93 1.64
CA ALA A 9 10.89 -16.38 2.21
C ALA A 9 10.08 -17.20 1.21
N THR A 10 9.07 -17.92 1.71
CA THR A 10 8.03 -18.49 0.85
C THR A 10 7.16 -17.34 0.30
N VAL A 11 6.91 -17.36 -1.01
CA VAL A 11 6.22 -16.27 -1.71
C VAL A 11 4.79 -16.68 -2.07
N SER A 12 3.82 -15.84 -1.73
CA SER A 12 2.44 -15.90 -2.24
C SER A 12 2.11 -14.60 -2.99
N THR A 13 1.42 -14.69 -4.12
CA THR A 13 1.08 -13.53 -4.96
C THR A 13 -0.42 -13.31 -5.02
N GLN A 14 -0.84 -12.05 -5.22
CA GLN A 14 -2.25 -11.66 -5.41
C GLN A 14 -3.20 -12.15 -4.30
N ALA A 15 -2.67 -12.20 -3.07
CA ALA A 15 -3.37 -12.64 -1.88
C ALA A 15 -3.58 -11.45 -0.93
N ALA A 16 -4.51 -11.58 0.01
CA ALA A 16 -4.65 -10.63 1.11
C ALA A 16 -5.02 -11.41 2.38
N PRO A 17 -4.39 -11.11 3.52
CA PRO A 17 -4.77 -11.73 4.78
C PRO A 17 -6.19 -11.27 5.18
N PRO A 18 -6.97 -12.11 5.89
CA PRO A 18 -8.36 -11.80 6.20
C PRO A 18 -8.59 -10.43 6.84
N TRP A 19 -7.67 -10.03 7.74
CA TRP A 19 -7.71 -8.74 8.44
C TRP A 19 -7.59 -7.54 7.51
N LEU A 20 -6.93 -7.66 6.34
CA LEU A 20 -6.75 -6.56 5.39
C LEU A 20 -7.86 -6.48 4.33
N VAL A 21 -8.67 -7.52 4.16
CA VAL A 21 -9.68 -7.55 3.09
C VAL A 21 -10.72 -6.45 3.30
N ARG A 22 -11.18 -6.28 4.55
CA ARG A 22 -12.24 -5.37 4.96
C ARG A 22 -12.01 -4.91 6.42
N PRO A 23 -10.88 -4.24 6.72
CA PRO A 23 -10.55 -3.89 8.09
C PRO A 23 -11.56 -2.89 8.65
N GLY A 24 -12.33 -3.33 9.64
CA GLY A 24 -13.18 -2.49 10.47
C GLY A 24 -12.48 -2.11 11.76
N ARG A 25 -13.25 -1.61 12.74
CA ARG A 25 -12.71 -1.19 14.04
C ARG A 25 -11.93 -2.30 14.75
N ALA A 26 -12.38 -3.54 14.64
CA ALA A 26 -11.75 -4.68 15.30
C ALA A 26 -10.38 -5.00 14.72
N GLU A 27 -10.24 -5.02 13.39
CA GLU A 27 -8.98 -5.29 12.71
C GLU A 27 -8.01 -4.10 12.84
N LEU A 28 -8.53 -2.87 12.80
CA LEU A 28 -7.73 -1.66 12.92
C LEU A 28 -7.12 -1.46 14.31
N GLY A 29 -7.78 -1.95 15.36
CA GLY A 29 -7.26 -1.90 16.73
C GLY A 29 -6.83 -0.50 17.15
N GLU A 30 -5.58 -0.37 17.61
CA GLU A 30 -4.98 0.91 18.01
C GLU A 30 -4.87 1.93 16.86
N ARG A 31 -4.86 1.47 15.60
CA ARG A 31 -4.80 2.34 14.41
C ARG A 31 -6.16 2.84 13.96
N TRP A 32 -7.23 2.53 14.69
CA TRP A 32 -8.60 2.95 14.34
C TRP A 32 -8.75 4.46 14.17
N GLU A 33 -8.31 5.26 15.13
CA GLU A 33 -8.46 6.73 15.05
C GLU A 33 -7.59 7.34 13.95
N LEU A 34 -6.38 6.79 13.73
CA LEU A 34 -5.53 7.17 12.61
C LEU A 34 -6.22 6.89 11.27
N ALA A 35 -6.77 5.69 11.09
CA ALA A 35 -7.48 5.31 9.87
C ALA A 35 -8.73 6.15 9.63
N ARG A 36 -9.48 6.52 10.67
CA ARG A 36 -10.59 7.47 10.57
C ARG A 36 -10.11 8.84 10.11
N GLY A 37 -9.01 9.35 10.67
CA GLY A 37 -8.39 10.61 10.28
C GLY A 37 -7.99 10.64 8.81
N VAL A 38 -7.29 9.59 8.35
CA VAL A 38 -6.90 9.45 6.94
C VAL A 38 -8.13 9.38 6.02
N TYR A 39 -9.12 8.56 6.38
CA TYR A 39 -10.33 8.43 5.57
C TYR A 39 -11.12 9.74 5.47
N ALA A 40 -11.25 10.46 6.59
CA ALA A 40 -11.89 11.77 6.63
C ALA A 40 -11.12 12.80 5.79
N ALA A 41 -9.78 12.81 5.87
CA ALA A 41 -8.95 13.70 5.05
C ALA A 41 -9.12 13.42 3.55
N LEU A 42 -9.28 12.15 3.16
CA LEU A 42 -9.50 11.78 1.76
C LEU A 42 -10.91 12.11 1.28
N THR A 43 -11.93 11.89 2.10
CA THR A 43 -13.33 11.81 1.63
C THR A 43 -14.26 12.89 2.18
N GLY A 44 -13.91 13.52 3.31
CA GLY A 44 -14.81 14.34 4.11
C GLY A 44 -15.90 13.53 4.85
N LEU A 45 -15.81 12.20 4.86
CA LEU A 45 -16.80 11.29 5.45
C LEU A 45 -16.23 10.57 6.67
N GLU A 46 -17.12 9.95 7.44
CA GLU A 46 -16.75 9.06 8.54
C GLU A 46 -16.50 7.63 8.02
N HIS A 47 -15.40 7.02 8.46
CA HIS A 47 -15.11 5.62 8.14
C HIS A 47 -16.08 4.72 8.92
N PRO A 48 -16.81 3.80 8.27
CA PRO A 48 -17.74 2.93 8.96
C PRO A 48 -16.99 1.91 9.84
N ASP A 49 -17.57 1.57 11.00
CA ASP A 49 -17.04 0.53 11.89
C ASP A 49 -16.93 -0.83 11.19
N VAL A 50 -17.84 -1.10 10.24
CA VAL A 50 -17.89 -2.32 9.44
C VAL A 50 -17.84 -1.98 7.95
N VAL A 51 -16.81 -2.51 7.29
CA VAL A 51 -16.57 -2.27 5.86
C VAL A 51 -17.53 -3.10 4.99
N PRO A 52 -18.17 -2.51 3.96
CA PRO A 52 -19.15 -3.20 3.11
C PRO A 52 -18.63 -4.50 2.47
N PRO A 53 -19.45 -5.56 2.37
CA PRO A 53 -19.02 -6.87 1.83
C PRO A 53 -18.53 -6.88 0.38
N ARG A 54 -18.78 -5.83 -0.40
CA ARG A 54 -18.33 -5.70 -1.79
C ARG A 54 -16.89 -5.20 -1.92
N GLU A 55 -16.29 -4.72 -0.83
CA GLU A 55 -14.87 -4.35 -0.84
C GLU A 55 -13.99 -5.59 -0.96
N ARG A 56 -12.85 -5.43 -1.63
CA ARG A 56 -11.90 -6.49 -1.98
C ARG A 56 -10.50 -5.93 -1.88
N ARG A 57 -9.54 -6.71 -1.39
CA ARG A 57 -8.12 -6.36 -1.40
C ARG A 57 -7.31 -7.53 -1.92
N GLN A 58 -6.24 -7.18 -2.61
CA GLN A 58 -5.12 -8.03 -2.95
C GLN A 58 -3.86 -7.20 -2.74
N LEU A 59 -2.81 -7.86 -2.26
CA LEU A 59 -1.44 -7.41 -2.20
C LEU A 59 -0.67 -8.08 -3.33
N ASP A 60 0.36 -7.43 -3.84
CA ASP A 60 1.18 -8.03 -4.91
C ASP A 60 1.90 -9.27 -4.41
N VAL A 61 2.54 -9.19 -3.24
CA VAL A 61 3.34 -10.26 -2.63
C VAL A 61 3.16 -10.32 -1.12
N ILE A 62 2.98 -11.53 -0.60
CA ILE A 62 3.11 -11.88 0.81
C ILE A 62 4.32 -12.80 0.96
N LEU A 63 5.18 -12.48 1.92
CA LEU A 63 6.34 -13.27 2.30
C LEU A 63 6.06 -14.00 3.61
N THR A 64 6.37 -15.30 3.67
CA THR A 64 6.37 -16.09 4.92
C THR A 64 7.79 -16.57 5.18
N HIS A 65 8.42 -16.03 6.22
CA HIS A 65 9.80 -16.31 6.59
C HIS A 65 9.92 -17.61 7.37
N ALA A 66 11.14 -18.15 7.46
CA ALA A 66 11.43 -19.40 8.17
C ALA A 66 11.13 -19.33 9.69
N ASP A 67 11.20 -18.14 10.28
CA ASP A 67 10.83 -17.88 11.67
C ASP A 67 9.30 -17.80 11.91
N GLY A 68 8.50 -17.97 10.86
CA GLY A 68 7.04 -17.88 10.89
C GLY A 68 6.48 -16.46 10.78
N SER A 69 7.33 -15.43 10.76
CA SER A 69 6.89 -14.06 10.52
C SER A 69 6.44 -13.86 9.07
N ASN A 70 5.57 -12.88 8.87
CA ASN A 70 5.05 -12.54 7.54
C ASN A 70 5.39 -11.09 7.19
N GLY A 71 5.53 -10.79 5.91
CA GLY A 71 5.77 -9.45 5.38
C GLY A 71 4.98 -9.18 4.11
N VAL A 72 4.82 -7.91 3.78
CA VAL A 72 4.12 -7.45 2.56
C VAL A 72 5.13 -6.78 1.65
N VAL A 73 5.01 -7.07 0.35
CA VAL A 73 5.71 -6.34 -0.70
C VAL A 73 4.71 -5.86 -1.75
N GLU A 74 4.77 -4.57 -2.08
CA GLU A 74 3.95 -3.93 -3.12
C GLU A 74 4.85 -3.26 -4.18
N PHE A 75 4.42 -3.32 -5.45
CA PHE A 75 5.10 -2.69 -6.58
C PHE A 75 4.25 -1.53 -7.10
N ASP A 76 4.66 -0.31 -6.80
CA ASP A 76 3.88 0.90 -7.07
C ASP A 76 4.15 1.43 -8.50
N GLU A 77 3.13 1.36 -9.34
CA GLU A 77 3.11 2.04 -10.64
C GLU A 77 2.72 3.54 -10.50
N ASP A 78 2.94 4.34 -11.55
CA ASP A 78 2.62 5.79 -11.61
C ASP A 78 1.23 6.15 -11.06
N GLN A 79 0.27 5.25 -11.21
CA GLN A 79 -1.11 5.43 -10.77
C GLN A 79 -1.31 5.41 -9.24
N HIS A 80 -0.27 5.10 -8.45
CA HIS A 80 -0.22 5.22 -6.99
C HIS A 80 0.27 6.60 -6.54
N PHE A 81 0.91 7.37 -7.42
CA PHE A 81 1.56 8.64 -7.08
C PHE A 81 0.64 9.83 -7.38
N THR A 82 -0.45 9.96 -6.62
CA THR A 82 -1.46 11.01 -6.77
C THR A 82 -1.50 11.98 -5.59
N SER A 83 -2.29 13.07 -5.68
CA SER A 83 -2.57 13.96 -4.54
C SER A 83 -3.17 13.23 -3.33
N GLU A 84 -4.00 12.21 -3.56
CA GLU A 84 -4.58 11.40 -2.50
C GLU A 84 -3.51 10.58 -1.78
N ARG A 85 -2.52 10.03 -2.50
CA ARG A 85 -1.39 9.33 -1.86
C ARG A 85 -0.55 10.29 -1.04
N LEU A 86 -0.29 11.51 -1.54
CA LEU A 86 0.40 12.53 -0.74
C LEU A 86 -0.39 12.87 0.54
N THR A 87 -1.71 12.95 0.43
CA THR A 87 -2.59 13.18 1.58
C THR A 87 -2.42 12.08 2.62
N THR A 88 -2.33 10.81 2.21
CA THR A 88 -2.14 9.71 3.18
C THR A 88 -0.74 9.66 3.75
N LEU A 89 0.30 9.92 2.95
CA LEU A 89 1.70 9.95 3.42
C LEU A 89 1.93 11.01 4.51
N GLY A 90 1.14 12.09 4.55
CA GLY A 90 1.17 13.08 5.64
C GLY A 90 0.72 12.57 7.01
N PHE A 91 0.34 11.30 7.14
CA PHE A 91 -0.05 10.64 8.41
C PHE A 91 0.96 9.57 8.87
N TYR A 92 2.16 9.53 8.27
CA TYR A 92 3.10 8.40 8.45
C TYR A 92 4.12 8.60 9.57
N ASP A 93 4.04 9.69 10.33
CA ASP A 93 5.03 10.05 11.36
C ASP A 93 5.30 8.92 12.38
N ASP A 94 4.27 8.14 12.74
CA ASP A 94 4.35 7.04 13.72
C ASP A 94 4.16 5.64 13.08
N LEU A 95 4.43 5.51 11.77
CA LEU A 95 4.33 4.24 11.05
C LEU A 95 5.72 3.67 10.76
N ASP A 96 5.91 2.41 11.15
CA ASP A 96 7.09 1.63 10.78
C ASP A 96 6.87 1.03 9.37
N VAL A 97 7.59 1.56 8.38
CA VAL A 97 7.48 1.18 6.97
C VAL A 97 8.84 0.90 6.36
N GLY A 98 8.91 -0.09 5.48
CA GLY A 98 10.13 -0.50 4.78
C GLY A 98 10.40 0.32 3.50
N PHE A 99 10.02 1.60 3.48
CA PHE A 99 10.27 2.51 2.36
C PHE A 99 10.39 3.96 2.83
N ASP A 100 11.04 4.79 2.02
CA ASP A 100 11.23 6.20 2.32
C ASP A 100 9.96 7.00 1.96
N VAL A 101 9.25 7.47 2.99
CA VAL A 101 8.01 8.24 2.88
C VAL A 101 8.23 9.55 2.11
N GLU A 102 9.34 10.25 2.35
CA GLU A 102 9.67 11.51 1.67
C GLU A 102 9.95 11.28 0.18
N GLN A 103 10.65 10.19 -0.15
CA GLN A 103 10.93 9.80 -1.52
C GLN A 103 9.64 9.50 -2.29
N TRP A 104 8.70 8.78 -1.67
CA TRP A 104 7.38 8.50 -2.26
C TRP A 104 6.54 9.78 -2.45
N GLY A 105 6.57 10.68 -1.47
CA GLY A 105 5.91 11.99 -1.55
C GLY A 105 6.48 12.84 -2.68
N SER A 106 7.81 12.90 -2.78
CA SER A 106 8.54 13.63 -3.83
C SER A 106 8.20 13.10 -5.23
N ARG A 107 8.03 11.77 -5.38
CA ARG A 107 7.61 11.16 -6.64
C ARG A 107 6.18 11.57 -7.02
N ALA A 108 5.24 11.63 -6.06
CA ALA A 108 3.89 12.12 -6.31
C ALA A 108 3.86 13.59 -6.77
N VAL A 109 4.75 14.43 -6.20
CA VAL A 109 4.96 15.81 -6.66
C VAL A 109 5.51 15.85 -8.07
N ALA A 110 6.56 15.08 -8.37
CA ALA A 110 7.21 15.07 -9.68
C ALA A 110 6.27 14.63 -10.82
N LEU A 111 5.33 13.73 -10.54
CA LEU A 111 4.30 13.30 -11.51
C LEU A 111 3.14 14.30 -11.65
N GLY A 112 3.23 15.46 -11.00
CA GLY A 112 2.29 16.57 -11.12
C GLY A 112 0.96 16.31 -10.43
N HIS A 113 0.88 15.31 -9.55
CA HIS A 113 -0.32 14.91 -8.81
C HIS A 113 -1.55 14.52 -9.65
N LYS A 114 -1.50 14.60 -10.98
CA LYS A 114 -2.70 14.55 -11.82
C LYS A 114 -3.27 13.15 -11.82
N PRO A 115 -4.42 12.92 -11.16
CA PRO A 115 -5.06 11.63 -11.17
C PRO A 115 -5.51 11.35 -12.61
N ARG A 116 -5.26 10.14 -13.12
CA ARG A 116 -5.74 9.78 -14.46
C ARG A 116 -7.27 9.91 -14.50
N GLY A 117 -7.79 10.56 -15.55
CA GLY A 117 -9.23 10.74 -15.76
C GLY A 117 -9.95 9.46 -16.21
N GLY A 118 -11.25 9.57 -16.48
CA GLY A 118 -12.05 8.45 -16.99
C GLY A 118 -12.21 7.30 -15.98
N GLY A 119 -12.03 6.05 -16.43
CA GLY A 119 -12.19 4.86 -15.59
C GLY A 119 -11.28 4.83 -14.35
N PHE A 120 -10.18 5.57 -14.40
CA PHE A 120 -9.25 5.74 -13.29
C PHE A 120 -9.78 6.65 -12.18
N ALA A 121 -10.71 7.57 -12.48
CA ALA A 121 -11.37 8.43 -11.50
C ALA A 121 -12.79 7.94 -11.11
N ARG A 122 -13.18 6.73 -11.54
CA ARG A 122 -14.54 6.21 -11.36
C ARG A 122 -14.95 6.21 -9.88
N PRO A 123 -16.20 6.61 -9.54
CA PRO A 123 -16.75 6.44 -8.21
C PRO A 123 -16.70 4.98 -7.71
N LYS A 124 -16.55 4.81 -6.39
CA LYS A 124 -16.50 3.51 -5.69
C LYS A 124 -17.43 3.50 -4.46
N PRO A 125 -18.76 3.70 -4.65
CA PRO A 125 -19.72 3.82 -3.55
C PRO A 125 -20.01 2.47 -2.85
N PRO A 126 -20.35 2.46 -1.54
CA PRO A 126 -20.56 3.68 -0.75
C PRO A 126 -19.32 4.30 -0.11
N LEU A 127 -18.14 3.66 -0.07
CA LEU A 127 -17.01 4.22 0.70
C LEU A 127 -16.37 5.43 0.03
N PHE A 128 -16.16 5.36 -1.28
CA PHE A 128 -15.56 6.47 -2.01
C PHE A 128 -16.51 6.92 -3.11
N PRO A 129 -17.62 7.59 -2.75
CA PRO A 129 -18.59 8.10 -3.71
C PRO A 129 -17.98 9.26 -4.52
N GLY A 130 -18.65 9.63 -5.61
CA GLY A 130 -18.28 10.77 -6.44
C GLY A 130 -17.03 10.58 -7.31
N GLU A 131 -16.72 11.61 -8.10
CA GLU A 131 -15.54 11.66 -8.96
C GLU A 131 -14.25 11.59 -8.15
N GLY A 132 -13.26 10.85 -8.65
CA GLY A 132 -12.00 10.57 -7.95
C GLY A 132 -12.09 9.44 -6.93
N GLY A 133 -13.25 8.78 -6.81
CA GLY A 133 -13.47 7.73 -5.80
C GLY A 133 -12.45 6.59 -5.86
N ARG A 134 -12.02 6.16 -7.05
CA ARG A 134 -10.97 5.15 -7.21
C ARG A 134 -9.59 5.62 -6.72
N HIS A 135 -9.24 6.89 -6.90
CA HIS A 135 -7.95 7.44 -6.43
C HIS A 135 -7.91 7.46 -4.90
N ARG A 136 -8.98 7.97 -4.27
CA ARG A 136 -9.14 7.91 -2.81
C ARG A 136 -9.13 6.49 -2.28
N GLN A 137 -9.85 5.57 -2.95
CA GLN A 137 -9.86 4.15 -2.60
C GLN A 137 -8.46 3.54 -2.62
N ARG A 138 -7.67 3.81 -3.67
CA ARG A 138 -6.31 3.29 -3.79
C ARG A 138 -5.42 3.84 -2.68
N ALA A 139 -5.38 5.16 -2.51
CA ALA A 139 -4.56 5.80 -1.50
C ALA A 139 -4.89 5.32 -0.07
N PHE A 140 -6.18 5.13 0.24
CA PHE A 140 -6.60 4.59 1.53
C PHE A 140 -6.18 3.13 1.73
N ARG A 141 -6.32 2.29 0.69
CA ARG A 141 -5.90 0.88 0.75
C ARG A 141 -4.40 0.72 0.88
N ASP A 142 -3.63 1.58 0.21
CA ASP A 142 -2.18 1.59 0.35
C ASP A 142 -1.79 1.98 1.78
N PHE A 143 -2.44 2.99 2.36
CA PHE A 143 -2.29 3.30 3.79
C PHE A 143 -2.63 2.11 4.70
N LEU A 144 -3.74 1.42 4.48
CA LEU A 144 -4.10 0.25 5.29
C LEU A 144 -3.07 -0.88 5.17
N ALA A 145 -2.51 -1.10 3.98
CA ALA A 145 -1.45 -2.09 3.77
C ALA A 145 -0.14 -1.71 4.47
N ASP A 146 0.10 -0.41 4.71
CA ASP A 146 1.30 0.08 5.37
C ASP A 146 1.14 0.15 6.90
N ALA A 147 -0.06 0.52 7.39
CA ALA A 147 -0.31 0.76 8.82
C ALA A 147 -0.70 -0.47 9.63
N LEU A 148 -1.29 -1.49 9.00
CA LEU A 148 -1.80 -2.68 9.69
C LEU A 148 -0.81 -3.84 9.95
N PRO A 149 0.29 -4.03 9.20
CA PRO A 149 1.19 -5.14 9.46
C PRO A 149 1.62 -5.26 10.94
N GLY A 150 2.08 -4.17 11.55
CA GLY A 150 2.50 -4.16 12.96
C GLY A 150 1.40 -4.53 13.95
N VAL A 151 0.15 -4.11 13.69
CA VAL A 151 -1.03 -4.47 14.50
C VAL A 151 -1.28 -5.98 14.50
N HIS A 152 -0.89 -6.66 13.42
CA HIS A 152 -1.10 -8.09 13.25
C HIS A 152 0.18 -8.93 13.40
N GLY A 153 1.26 -8.34 13.94
CA GLY A 153 2.54 -9.03 14.16
C GLY A 153 3.29 -9.36 12.86
N TRP A 154 3.01 -8.64 11.77
CA TRP A 154 3.72 -8.75 10.51
C TRP A 154 4.83 -7.69 10.45
N ARG A 155 5.87 -7.98 9.66
CA ARG A 155 6.97 -7.06 9.37
C ARG A 155 6.46 -5.85 8.59
N PRO A 156 7.11 -4.68 8.70
CA PRO A 156 6.79 -3.48 7.93
C PRO A 156 6.66 -3.75 6.43
N THR A 157 5.71 -3.07 5.79
CA THR A 157 5.51 -3.20 4.34
C THR A 157 6.68 -2.59 3.58
N VAL A 158 7.25 -3.35 2.66
CA VAL A 158 8.30 -2.88 1.75
C VAL A 158 7.67 -2.53 0.41
N ARG A 159 8.03 -1.37 -0.13
CA ARG A 159 7.53 -0.90 -1.44
C ARG A 159 8.65 -0.64 -2.41
N PHE A 160 8.41 -0.94 -3.68
CA PHE A 160 9.27 -0.62 -4.81
C PHE A 160 8.50 0.24 -5.80
N MET A 161 9.06 1.36 -6.24
CA MET A 161 8.48 2.14 -7.33
C MET A 161 8.84 1.49 -8.66
N ASN A 162 7.91 1.47 -9.62
CA ASN A 162 8.20 0.95 -10.95
C ASN A 162 9.39 1.65 -11.62
N VAL A 163 9.58 2.95 -11.38
CA VAL A 163 10.71 3.73 -11.91
C VAL A 163 12.08 3.20 -11.45
N GLU A 164 12.16 2.51 -10.31
CA GLU A 164 13.39 1.86 -9.84
C GLU A 164 13.76 0.63 -10.69
N LEU A 165 12.80 0.10 -11.47
CA LEU A 165 12.87 -1.16 -12.22
C LEU A 165 12.67 -0.97 -13.73
N GLU A 166 12.29 0.24 -14.17
CA GLU A 166 12.04 0.56 -15.56
C GLU A 166 13.32 0.45 -16.41
N LYS A 167 13.16 0.07 -17.68
CA LYS A 167 14.24 -0.08 -18.68
C LYS A 167 15.29 -1.17 -18.37
N LEU A 168 15.13 -1.91 -17.28
CA LEU A 168 15.94 -3.10 -16.97
C LEU A 168 15.35 -4.33 -17.67
N SER A 169 16.24 -5.22 -18.12
CA SER A 169 15.89 -6.58 -18.54
C SER A 169 15.33 -7.41 -17.38
N PRO A 170 14.64 -8.54 -17.64
CA PRO A 170 14.08 -9.37 -16.57
C PRO A 170 15.10 -9.80 -15.50
N ASP A 171 16.33 -10.14 -15.90
CA ASP A 171 17.38 -10.59 -14.98
C ASP A 171 17.92 -9.43 -14.15
N GLU A 172 18.20 -8.28 -14.79
CA GLU A 172 18.62 -7.06 -14.07
C GLU A 172 17.57 -6.58 -13.07
N ARG A 173 16.28 -6.76 -13.35
CA ARG A 173 15.21 -6.44 -12.38
C ARG A 173 15.26 -7.34 -11.16
N VAL A 174 15.60 -8.62 -11.31
CA VAL A 174 15.72 -9.55 -10.18
C VAL A 174 16.87 -9.08 -9.28
N ASP A 175 18.02 -8.77 -9.85
CA ASP A 175 19.18 -8.31 -9.08
C ASP A 175 18.92 -6.94 -8.43
N ARG A 176 18.28 -6.01 -9.15
CA ARG A 176 17.91 -4.71 -8.60
C ARG A 176 16.92 -4.82 -7.43
N VAL A 177 15.94 -5.72 -7.51
CA VAL A 177 15.02 -5.98 -6.39
C VAL A 177 15.77 -6.55 -5.19
N ARG A 178 16.74 -7.45 -5.37
CA ARG A 178 17.56 -7.96 -4.26
C ARG A 178 18.36 -6.86 -3.58
N GLU A 179 19.01 -6.01 -4.37
CA GLU A 179 19.79 -4.88 -3.84
C GLU A 179 18.91 -3.92 -3.03
N LEU A 180 17.78 -3.49 -3.62
CA LEU A 180 16.84 -2.59 -2.96
C LEU A 180 16.20 -3.24 -1.72
N TRP A 181 15.93 -4.54 -1.77
CA TRP A 181 15.42 -5.29 -0.62
C TRP A 181 16.40 -5.19 0.54
N LEU A 182 17.68 -5.55 0.33
CA LEU A 182 18.71 -5.48 1.35
C LEU A 182 18.83 -4.08 1.95
N ALA A 183 18.77 -3.03 1.13
CA ALA A 183 18.84 -1.65 1.59
C ALA A 183 17.60 -1.20 2.41
N LYS A 184 16.42 -1.77 2.13
CA LYS A 184 15.15 -1.42 2.80
C LYS A 184 14.89 -2.24 4.06
N THR A 185 15.55 -3.39 4.21
CA THR A 185 15.34 -4.32 5.33
C THR A 185 16.54 -4.46 6.25
N SER A 186 17.66 -3.79 5.96
CA SER A 186 18.82 -3.68 6.85
C SER A 186 18.57 -2.69 7.98
#